data_AF-A0A0G2DQR1-F1
#
_entry.id   AF-A0A0G2DQR1-F1
#
_cell.length_a   1.000
_cell.length_b   1.000
_cell.length_c   1.000
_cell.angle_alpha   90.00
_cell.angle_beta   90.00
_cell.angle_gamma   90.00
#
_symmetry.space_group_name_H-M   'P 1'
#
loop_
_entity.id
_entity.type
_entity.pdbx_description
1 polymer ?
#
loop_
_entity_poly.entity_id
_entity_poly.type
_entity_poly.pdbx_seq_one_letter_code
_entity_poly.pdbx_strand_id
1 'polypeptide(L)'
;MTRSGEPTWSSVSASAERPSWAANVQWRRANVLNPDEYAAELDGADAVVHSMGILLEADYKGVLQGKESPFSGLSRAFSATKQGSQNPLDRKPGEELRPQEKDGQLTYELMNRDSAILLAKESSAHKVPAFIYISAAAGAPVLPKRYITTKREAESTIASAFPLMRSVFVRAPFMWDSSRGFTVPLAAATGAAALVNGAVGGRLTWLMGAGGTKPLKADLVGEAVVEAAEGGEARGPVEVPEIETLATKHWRRNML
;
A
#
# COMPACT_ATOMS: atom_id res chain seq x y z
N MET A 1 9.88 -16.39 10.73
CA MET A 1 9.60 -14.95 10.94
C MET A 1 10.40 -14.51 12.16
N THR A 2 11.15 -13.42 12.04
CA THR A 2 12.08 -12.89 13.05
C THR A 2 11.33 -12.44 14.31
N ARG A 3 11.90 -12.70 15.49
CA ARG A 3 11.28 -12.35 16.78
C ARG A 3 11.19 -10.84 17.03
N SER A 4 12.00 -10.04 16.32
CA SER A 4 12.14 -8.59 16.51
C SER A 4 11.26 -7.72 15.59
N GLY A 5 10.62 -8.29 14.57
CA GLY A 5 9.93 -7.52 13.52
C GLY A 5 10.87 -6.92 12.46
N GLU A 6 12.19 -6.97 12.66
CA GLU A 6 13.17 -6.56 11.66
C GLU A 6 13.14 -7.50 10.44
N PRO A 7 13.12 -6.98 9.20
CA PRO A 7 13.11 -7.79 8.01
C PRO A 7 14.42 -8.57 7.86
N THR A 8 14.35 -9.69 7.14
CA THR A 8 15.57 -10.34 6.67
C THR A 8 16.11 -9.56 5.47
N TRP A 9 17.24 -8.85 5.62
CA TRP A 9 17.74 -7.89 4.62
C TRP A 9 17.89 -8.48 3.22
N SER A 10 18.35 -9.72 3.11
CA SER A 10 18.44 -10.45 1.83
C SER A 10 17.10 -10.66 1.10
N SER A 11 15.96 -10.43 1.77
CA SER A 11 14.62 -10.53 1.18
C SER A 11 14.02 -9.17 0.77
N VAL A 12 14.63 -8.06 1.21
CA VAL A 12 14.09 -6.71 1.03
C VAL A 12 15.06 -5.74 0.38
N SER A 13 16.35 -6.06 0.27
CA SER A 13 17.35 -5.26 -0.41
C SER A 13 18.30 -6.12 -1.24
N ALA A 14 19.09 -5.47 -2.09
CA ALA A 14 20.09 -6.13 -2.92
C ALA A 14 21.31 -6.65 -2.12
N SER A 15 21.45 -6.24 -0.86
CA SER A 15 22.53 -6.66 0.03
C SER A 15 21.98 -7.39 1.24
N ALA A 16 22.63 -8.48 1.65
CA ALA A 16 22.30 -9.13 2.91
C ALA A 16 22.77 -8.32 4.13
N GLU A 17 23.60 -7.30 3.93
CA GLU A 17 24.11 -6.43 4.99
C GLU A 17 23.02 -5.48 5.49
N ARG A 18 22.95 -5.33 6.81
CA ARG A 18 22.06 -4.38 7.47
C ARG A 18 22.50 -2.94 7.13
N PRO A 19 21.63 -2.11 6.53
CA PRO A 19 21.94 -0.72 6.26
C PRO A 19 22.21 0.08 7.54
N SER A 20 23.07 1.10 7.48
CA SER A 20 23.41 1.95 8.63
C SER A 20 22.20 2.68 9.20
N TRP A 21 21.30 3.17 8.35
CA TRP A 21 20.07 3.85 8.78
C TRP A 21 19.16 2.94 9.63
N ALA A 22 19.24 1.61 9.44
CA ALA A 22 18.43 0.67 10.22
C ALA A 22 18.85 0.59 11.68
N ALA A 23 20.00 1.16 12.07
CA ALA A 23 20.39 1.34 13.47
C ALA A 23 19.52 2.40 14.18
N ASN A 24 18.93 3.33 13.42
CA ASN A 24 18.03 4.36 13.93
C ASN A 24 16.55 3.92 13.91
N VAL A 25 16.28 2.66 13.54
CA VAL A 25 14.92 2.14 13.43
C VAL A 25 14.63 1.20 14.59
N GLN A 26 13.55 1.50 15.31
CA GLN A 26 13.00 0.59 16.31
C GLN A 26 12.01 -0.36 15.63
N TRP A 27 12.35 -1.65 15.63
CA TRP A 27 11.50 -2.68 15.05
C TRP A 27 10.55 -3.25 16.11
N ARG A 28 9.28 -3.37 15.74
CA ARG A 28 8.23 -3.95 16.58
C ARG A 28 7.45 -4.97 15.76
N ARG A 29 7.19 -6.11 16.38
CA ARG A 29 6.23 -7.09 15.86
C ARG A 29 4.86 -6.75 16.45
N ALA A 30 3.88 -6.50 15.60
CA ALA A 30 2.50 -6.27 16.00
C ALA A 30 1.54 -6.83 14.94
N ASN A 31 0.33 -7.18 15.37
CA ASN A 31 -0.82 -7.40 14.50
C ASN A 31 -1.56 -6.07 14.28
N VAL A 32 -1.60 -5.56 13.05
CA VAL A 32 -2.32 -4.30 12.74
C VAL A 32 -3.81 -4.39 13.02
N LEU A 33 -4.39 -5.59 13.06
CA LEU A 33 -5.81 -5.78 13.38
C LEU A 33 -6.08 -5.69 14.89
N ASN A 34 -5.02 -5.67 15.71
CA ASN A 34 -5.06 -5.56 17.16
C ASN A 34 -4.33 -4.28 17.64
N PRO A 35 -5.05 -3.16 17.80
CA PRO A 35 -4.46 -1.90 18.27
C PRO A 35 -3.69 -1.99 19.57
N ASP A 36 -4.08 -2.89 20.47
CA ASP A 36 -3.46 -3.02 21.79
C ASP A 36 -1.96 -3.41 21.69
N GLU A 37 -1.54 -3.97 20.55
CA GLU A 37 -0.13 -4.32 20.27
C GLU A 37 0.73 -3.15 19.78
N TYR A 38 0.15 -2.05 19.30
CA TYR A 38 0.91 -0.96 18.67
C TYR A 38 0.46 0.47 19.02
N ALA A 39 -0.72 0.67 19.60
CA ALA A 39 -1.30 2.00 19.81
C ALA A 39 -0.41 2.92 20.65
N ALA A 40 0.32 2.37 21.63
CA ALA A 40 1.28 3.12 22.44
C ALA A 40 2.43 3.73 21.61
N GLU A 41 2.77 3.15 20.46
CA GLU A 41 3.82 3.68 19.57
C GLU A 41 3.32 4.87 18.73
N LEU A 42 2.02 5.18 18.79
CA LEU A 42 1.42 6.35 18.11
C LEU A 42 1.59 7.64 18.95
N ASP A 43 1.85 7.51 20.25
CA ASP A 43 2.00 8.65 21.15
C ASP A 43 3.23 9.47 20.79
N GLY A 44 3.01 10.73 20.41
CA GLY A 44 4.07 11.65 20.01
C GLY A 44 4.60 11.42 18.59
N ALA A 45 3.99 10.54 17.79
CA ALA A 45 4.38 10.37 16.39
C ALA A 45 3.97 11.58 15.55
N ASP A 46 4.89 12.11 14.75
CA ASP A 46 4.62 13.23 13.82
C ASP A 46 3.85 12.80 12.58
N ALA A 47 4.04 11.54 12.16
CA ALA A 47 3.39 10.95 11.01
C ALA A 47 3.28 9.43 11.14
N VAL A 48 2.22 8.87 10.55
CA VAL A 48 2.03 7.42 10.41
C VAL A 48 1.92 7.08 8.93
N VAL A 49 2.67 6.06 8.49
CA VAL A 49 2.63 5.56 7.12
C VAL A 49 2.04 4.14 7.11
N HIS A 50 0.90 3.97 6.46
CA HIS A 50 0.31 2.65 6.21
C HIS A 50 0.69 2.16 4.82
N SER A 51 1.64 1.21 4.78
CA SER A 51 2.15 0.60 3.54
C SER A 51 1.74 -0.87 3.37
N MET A 52 0.79 -1.35 4.18
CA MET A 52 0.32 -2.74 4.09
C MET A 52 -0.74 -2.91 2.99
N GLY A 53 -0.70 -4.08 2.38
CA GLY A 53 -1.69 -4.51 1.42
C GLY A 53 -1.33 -5.86 0.83
N ILE A 54 -2.32 -6.52 0.25
CA ILE A 54 -2.13 -7.76 -0.47
C ILE A 54 -2.53 -7.55 -1.94
N LEU A 55 -1.72 -8.11 -2.84
CA LEU A 55 -2.04 -8.15 -4.27
C LEU A 55 -2.84 -9.39 -4.66
N LEU A 56 -2.64 -10.50 -3.94
CA LEU A 56 -3.27 -11.80 -4.22
C LEU A 56 -3.79 -12.41 -2.90
N GLU A 57 -5.09 -12.70 -2.87
CA GLU A 57 -5.75 -13.42 -1.78
C GLU A 57 -5.32 -14.89 -1.75
N ALA A 58 -5.54 -15.59 -0.63
CA ALA A 58 -5.05 -16.95 -0.44
C ALA A 58 -5.62 -17.95 -1.46
N ASP A 59 -6.83 -17.74 -1.99
CA ASP A 59 -7.44 -18.62 -3.01
C ASP A 59 -6.62 -18.65 -4.31
N TYR A 60 -6.06 -17.50 -4.71
CA TYR A 60 -5.21 -17.43 -5.89
C TYR A 60 -3.92 -18.25 -5.70
N LYS A 61 -3.37 -18.25 -4.48
CA LYS A 61 -2.22 -19.08 -4.12
C LYS A 61 -2.59 -20.56 -3.97
N GLY A 62 -3.80 -20.87 -3.49
CA GLY A 62 -4.32 -22.23 -3.35
C GLY A 62 -4.44 -22.96 -4.69
N VAL A 63 -4.89 -22.25 -5.73
CA VAL A 63 -4.91 -22.75 -7.12
C VAL A 63 -3.50 -23.02 -7.64
N LEU A 64 -2.57 -22.07 -7.44
CA LEU A 64 -1.18 -22.22 -7.90
C LEU A 64 -0.42 -23.32 -7.14
N GLN A 65 -0.80 -23.62 -5.90
CA GLN A 65 -0.21 -24.68 -5.08
C GLN A 65 -0.90 -26.05 -5.26
N GLY A 66 -1.94 -26.15 -6.10
CA GLY A 66 -2.68 -27.39 -6.34
C GLY A 66 -3.49 -27.90 -5.13
N LYS A 67 -3.72 -27.05 -4.12
CA LYS A 67 -4.46 -27.41 -2.89
C LYS A 67 -5.97 -27.31 -3.05
N GLU A 68 -6.43 -26.58 -4.05
CA GLU A 68 -7.84 -26.47 -4.42
C GLU A 68 -8.05 -26.82 -5.88
N SER A 69 -9.26 -27.27 -6.22
CA SER A 69 -9.64 -27.44 -7.63
C SER A 69 -9.47 -26.10 -8.36
N PRO A 70 -8.78 -26.05 -9.51
CA PRO A 70 -8.54 -24.81 -10.25
C PRO A 70 -9.81 -24.02 -10.52
N PHE A 71 -10.93 -24.72 -10.77
CA PHE A 71 -12.21 -24.08 -11.04
C PHE A 71 -12.81 -23.39 -9.80
N SER A 72 -12.80 -24.06 -8.65
CA SER A 72 -13.36 -23.49 -7.41
C SER A 72 -12.50 -22.35 -6.87
N GLY A 73 -11.18 -22.50 -6.88
CA GLY A 73 -10.27 -21.46 -6.38
C GLY A 73 -10.25 -20.22 -7.26
N LEU A 74 -10.38 -20.36 -8.60
CA LEU A 74 -10.57 -19.21 -9.50
C LEU A 74 -11.94 -18.56 -9.26
N SER A 75 -13.04 -19.33 -9.16
CA SER A 75 -14.35 -18.74 -8.87
C SER A 75 -14.38 -17.94 -7.55
N ARG A 76 -13.65 -18.40 -6.53
CA ARG A 76 -13.57 -17.73 -5.23
C ARG A 76 -12.65 -16.50 -5.29
N ALA A 77 -11.49 -16.60 -5.93
CA ALA A 77 -10.57 -15.49 -6.14
C ALA A 77 -11.22 -14.33 -6.93
N PHE A 78 -12.05 -14.67 -7.92
CA PHE A 78 -12.77 -13.70 -8.76
C PHE A 78 -14.19 -13.36 -8.29
N SER A 79 -14.57 -13.74 -7.06
CA SER A 79 -15.85 -13.32 -6.47
C SER A 79 -15.98 -11.79 -6.51
N ALA A 80 -17.17 -11.30 -6.85
CA ALA A 80 -17.46 -9.86 -6.88
C ALA A 80 -17.55 -9.24 -5.48
N THR A 81 -17.74 -10.06 -4.46
CA THR A 81 -17.84 -9.66 -3.05
C THR A 81 -17.05 -10.63 -2.16
N LYS A 82 -16.35 -10.08 -1.17
CA LYS A 82 -15.80 -10.82 -0.04
C LYS A 82 -16.01 -10.01 1.24
N GLN A 83 -16.01 -10.70 2.37
CA GLN A 83 -16.15 -10.10 3.68
C GLN A 83 -14.81 -9.55 4.17
N GLY A 84 -14.85 -8.37 4.80
CA GLY A 84 -13.74 -7.80 5.53
C GLY A 84 -13.79 -8.21 7.00
N SER A 85 -13.82 -7.21 7.87
CA SER A 85 -14.00 -7.33 9.32
C SER A 85 -15.28 -6.65 9.79
N GLN A 86 -15.45 -6.57 11.12
CA GLN A 86 -16.39 -5.65 11.75
C GLN A 86 -16.11 -4.21 11.27
N ASN A 87 -17.11 -3.32 11.26
CA ASN A 87 -16.88 -1.92 10.87
C ASN A 87 -15.78 -1.31 11.75
N PRO A 88 -14.61 -0.93 11.18
CA PRO A 88 -13.50 -0.39 11.97
C PRO A 88 -13.88 0.89 12.72
N LEU A 89 -14.83 1.67 12.19
CA LEU A 89 -15.31 2.90 12.83
C LEU A 89 -16.12 2.63 14.10
N ASP A 90 -16.88 1.53 14.15
CA ASP A 90 -17.75 1.19 15.28
C ASP A 90 -17.05 0.32 16.35
N ARG A 91 -15.80 -0.07 16.09
CA ARG A 91 -14.96 -0.87 17.01
C ARG A 91 -14.86 -0.23 18.39
N LYS A 92 -15.09 -1.03 19.44
CA LYS A 92 -14.89 -0.63 20.85
C LYS A 92 -13.42 -0.74 21.26
N PRO A 93 -12.95 0.07 22.24
CA PRO A 93 -11.61 -0.11 22.80
C PRO A 93 -11.38 -1.55 23.30
N GLY A 94 -10.23 -2.14 22.97
CA GLY A 94 -9.86 -3.51 23.31
C GLY A 94 -10.44 -4.61 22.40
N GLU A 95 -11.18 -4.26 21.35
CA GLU A 95 -11.72 -5.23 20.39
C GLU A 95 -10.80 -5.39 19.16
N GLU A 96 -10.42 -6.61 18.81
CA GLU A 96 -9.62 -6.93 17.62
C GLU A 96 -10.50 -7.04 16.37
N LEU A 97 -10.03 -6.53 15.22
CA LEU A 97 -10.68 -6.82 13.94
C LEU A 97 -10.46 -8.27 13.54
N ARG A 98 -11.55 -9.02 13.39
CA ARG A 98 -11.49 -10.43 12.99
C ARG A 98 -11.91 -10.60 11.54
N PRO A 99 -11.18 -11.40 10.73
CA PRO A 99 -11.67 -11.81 9.42
C PRO A 99 -13.05 -12.45 9.55
N GLN A 100 -14.00 -12.03 8.72
CA GLN A 100 -15.36 -12.59 8.72
C GLN A 100 -15.55 -13.74 7.72
N GLU A 101 -14.61 -13.92 6.79
CA GLU A 101 -14.61 -15.10 5.91
C GLU A 101 -14.50 -16.39 6.74
N LYS A 102 -15.26 -17.41 6.35
CA LYS A 102 -15.42 -18.67 7.11
C LYS A 102 -14.11 -19.43 7.33
N ASP A 103 -13.13 -19.20 6.48
CA ASP A 103 -11.80 -19.81 6.48
C ASP A 103 -10.74 -18.93 7.16
N GLY A 104 -11.12 -17.75 7.67
CA GLY A 104 -10.19 -16.79 8.26
C GLY A 104 -9.25 -16.14 7.24
N GLN A 105 -9.59 -16.19 5.95
CA GLN A 105 -8.73 -15.66 4.90
C GLN A 105 -8.48 -14.15 5.04
N LEU A 106 -7.24 -13.75 4.74
CA LEU A 106 -6.90 -12.35 4.54
C LEU A 106 -7.42 -11.88 3.18
N THR A 107 -8.48 -11.08 3.19
CA THR A 107 -9.12 -10.49 2.01
C THR A 107 -8.59 -9.09 1.70
N TYR A 108 -8.87 -8.59 0.49
CA TYR A 108 -8.56 -7.19 0.16
C TYR A 108 -9.30 -6.23 1.09
N GLU A 109 -10.55 -6.52 1.43
CA GLU A 109 -11.39 -5.73 2.30
C GLU A 109 -10.76 -5.61 3.69
N LEU A 110 -10.29 -6.72 4.26
CA LEU A 110 -9.60 -6.71 5.55
C LEU A 110 -8.25 -5.99 5.50
N MET A 111 -7.38 -6.40 4.57
CA MET A 111 -5.98 -5.96 4.57
C MET A 111 -5.78 -4.58 3.96
N ASN A 112 -6.48 -4.25 2.88
CA ASN A 112 -6.30 -2.97 2.20
C ASN A 112 -7.19 -1.88 2.82
N ARG A 113 -8.45 -2.18 3.14
CA ARG A 113 -9.43 -1.19 3.61
C ARG A 113 -9.50 -1.12 5.13
N ASP A 114 -9.89 -2.20 5.77
CA ASP A 114 -10.25 -2.17 7.19
C ASP A 114 -9.05 -1.92 8.09
N SER A 115 -7.90 -2.54 7.80
CA SER A 115 -6.65 -2.28 8.54
C SER A 115 -6.17 -0.83 8.43
N ALA A 116 -6.41 -0.18 7.28
CA ALA A 116 -6.03 1.20 7.05
C ALA A 116 -6.93 2.17 7.81
N ILE A 117 -8.25 1.91 7.79
CA ILE A 117 -9.22 2.69 8.56
C ILE A 117 -8.98 2.53 10.06
N LEU A 118 -8.67 1.31 10.53
CA LEU A 118 -8.36 1.08 11.94
C LEU A 118 -7.13 1.87 12.37
N LEU A 119 -6.02 1.75 11.64
CA LEU A 119 -4.80 2.49 11.99
C LEU A 119 -5.03 4.00 11.92
N ALA A 120 -5.80 4.50 10.97
CA ALA A 120 -6.16 5.92 10.88
C ALA A 120 -7.03 6.37 12.07
N LYS A 121 -7.96 5.54 12.53
CA LYS A 121 -8.79 5.79 13.72
C LYS A 121 -7.92 5.95 14.96
N GLU A 122 -7.01 5.00 15.20
CA GLU A 122 -6.09 5.06 16.33
C GLU A 122 -5.13 6.25 16.20
N SER A 123 -4.58 6.51 15.00
CA SER A 123 -3.72 7.67 14.75
C SER A 123 -4.44 8.99 15.06
N SER A 124 -5.71 9.11 14.65
CA SER A 124 -6.53 10.29 14.96
C SER A 124 -6.84 10.40 16.46
N ALA A 125 -7.08 9.29 17.16
CA ALA A 125 -7.31 9.28 18.61
C ALA A 125 -6.07 9.73 19.39
N HIS A 126 -4.88 9.34 18.92
CA HIS A 126 -3.58 9.74 19.45
C HIS A 126 -3.08 11.10 18.92
N LYS A 127 -3.91 11.81 18.14
CA LYS A 127 -3.63 13.16 17.60
C LYS A 127 -2.37 13.22 16.73
N VAL A 128 -2.07 12.14 16.02
CA VAL A 128 -1.00 12.12 15.02
C VAL A 128 -1.28 13.19 13.96
N PRO A 129 -0.34 14.11 13.67
CA PRO A 129 -0.58 15.21 12.73
C PRO A 129 -0.84 14.76 11.29
N ALA A 130 -0.15 13.72 10.82
CA ALA A 130 -0.19 13.27 9.44
C ALA A 130 -0.38 11.76 9.30
N PHE A 131 -1.25 11.36 8.39
CA PHE A 131 -1.49 9.97 8.03
C PHE A 131 -1.29 9.76 6.54
N ILE A 132 -0.35 8.91 6.16
CA ILE A 132 -0.02 8.61 4.78
C ILE A 132 -0.46 7.18 4.49
N TYR A 133 -1.29 7.00 3.46
CA TYR A 133 -1.72 5.69 3.01
C TYR A 133 -1.16 5.40 1.62
N ILE A 134 -0.46 4.27 1.48
CA ILE A 134 0.01 3.79 0.18
C ILE A 134 -1.16 3.12 -0.54
N SER A 135 -1.81 3.90 -1.39
CA SER A 135 -2.85 3.46 -2.30
C SER A 135 -2.27 2.95 -3.62
N ALA A 136 -3.10 2.80 -4.64
CA ALA A 136 -2.70 2.37 -5.97
C ALA A 136 -3.29 3.27 -7.07
N ALA A 137 -2.54 3.50 -8.14
CA ALA A 137 -3.05 4.09 -9.36
C ALA A 137 -4.02 3.10 -10.05
N ALA A 138 -5.09 3.64 -10.64
CA ALA A 138 -5.94 2.86 -11.52
C ALA A 138 -5.18 2.63 -12.83
N GLY A 139 -4.46 1.50 -12.94
CA GLY A 139 -3.69 1.26 -14.15
C GLY A 139 -2.67 0.13 -14.16
N ALA A 140 -2.41 -0.53 -13.03
CA ALA A 140 -1.58 -1.73 -13.08
C ALA A 140 -2.31 -2.86 -13.84
N PRO A 141 -1.69 -3.44 -14.88
CA PRO A 141 -2.33 -4.49 -15.68
C PRO A 141 -2.63 -5.71 -14.81
N VAL A 142 -3.77 -6.36 -15.07
CA VAL A 142 -4.19 -7.65 -14.45
C VAL A 142 -4.64 -7.57 -12.98
N LEU A 143 -4.78 -6.37 -12.38
CA LEU A 143 -5.30 -6.28 -11.01
C LEU A 143 -6.82 -6.47 -10.92
N PRO A 144 -7.32 -7.28 -9.96
CA PRO A 144 -8.75 -7.40 -9.71
C PRO A 144 -9.39 -6.06 -9.37
N LYS A 145 -10.61 -5.79 -9.86
CA LYS A 145 -11.33 -4.55 -9.54
C LYS A 145 -11.45 -4.32 -8.02
N ARG A 146 -11.70 -5.38 -7.25
CA ARG A 146 -11.79 -5.34 -5.77
C ARG A 146 -10.53 -4.79 -5.10
N TYR A 147 -9.36 -5.04 -5.66
CA TYR A 147 -8.11 -4.51 -5.13
C TYR A 147 -8.10 -2.97 -5.17
N ILE A 148 -8.48 -2.37 -6.31
CA ILE A 148 -8.51 -0.91 -6.46
C ILE A 148 -9.68 -0.31 -5.67
N THR A 149 -10.86 -0.93 -5.70
CA THR A 149 -12.03 -0.37 -4.99
C THR A 149 -11.83 -0.35 -3.50
N THR A 150 -11.27 -1.41 -2.89
CA THR A 150 -10.98 -1.43 -1.44
C THR A 150 -9.99 -0.35 -1.02
N LYS A 151 -8.95 -0.09 -1.83
CA LYS A 151 -8.00 1.02 -1.62
C LYS A 151 -8.71 2.38 -1.70
N ARG A 152 -9.61 2.57 -2.67
CA ARG A 152 -10.39 3.82 -2.82
C ARG A 152 -11.43 4.03 -1.71
N GLU A 153 -12.06 2.96 -1.24
CA GLU A 153 -12.96 3.00 -0.08
C GLU A 153 -12.19 3.46 1.17
N ALA A 154 -10.98 2.93 1.39
CA ALA A 154 -10.13 3.36 2.49
C ALA A 154 -9.84 4.87 2.45
N GLU A 155 -9.44 5.39 1.29
CA GLU A 155 -9.21 6.84 1.10
C GLU A 155 -10.44 7.67 1.47
N SER A 156 -11.60 7.29 0.91
CA SER A 156 -12.84 8.02 1.14
C SER A 156 -13.25 7.99 2.61
N THR A 157 -13.14 6.83 3.26
CA THR A 157 -13.51 6.69 4.67
C THR A 157 -12.54 7.47 5.57
N ILE A 158 -11.23 7.37 5.36
CA ILE A 158 -10.23 8.09 6.16
C ILE A 158 -10.42 9.60 6.02
N ALA A 159 -10.61 10.10 4.79
CA ALA A 159 -10.78 11.53 4.53
C ALA A 159 -12.05 12.11 5.19
N SER A 160 -13.14 11.34 5.20
CA SER A 160 -14.43 11.78 5.73
C SER A 160 -14.57 11.60 7.25
N ALA A 161 -14.03 10.50 7.80
CA ALA A 161 -14.14 10.19 9.22
C ALA A 161 -13.11 10.95 10.08
N PHE A 162 -11.93 11.28 9.53
CA PHE A 162 -10.84 11.92 10.28
C PHE A 162 -10.39 13.24 9.64
N PRO A 163 -11.28 14.23 9.43
CA PRO A 163 -10.98 15.42 8.63
C PRO A 163 -9.95 16.37 9.26
N LEU A 164 -9.73 16.28 10.57
CA LEU A 164 -8.73 17.06 11.31
C LEU A 164 -7.31 16.50 11.17
N MET A 165 -7.17 15.20 10.89
CA MET A 165 -5.88 14.57 10.65
C MET A 165 -5.48 14.76 9.17
N ARG A 166 -4.30 15.31 8.91
CA ARG A 166 -3.84 15.54 7.54
C ARG A 166 -3.58 14.20 6.87
N SER A 167 -4.46 13.81 5.97
CA SER A 167 -4.37 12.52 5.27
C SER A 167 -3.82 12.70 3.86
N VAL A 168 -2.86 11.87 3.47
CA VAL A 168 -2.24 11.83 2.13
C VAL A 168 -2.42 10.42 1.55
N PHE A 169 -2.94 10.33 0.32
CA PHE A 169 -3.23 9.05 -0.33
C PHE A 169 -2.35 8.89 -1.57
N VAL A 170 -1.20 8.22 -1.39
CA VAL A 170 -0.21 8.05 -2.47
C VAL A 170 -0.70 6.98 -3.43
N ARG A 171 -1.20 7.37 -4.60
CA ARG A 171 -1.72 6.46 -5.62
C ARG A 171 -0.57 5.95 -6.49
N ALA A 172 0.28 5.14 -5.87
CA ALA A 172 1.48 4.61 -6.52
C ALA A 172 1.11 3.73 -7.73
N PRO A 173 1.80 3.87 -8.87
CA PRO A 173 1.66 2.94 -9.99
C PRO A 173 2.41 1.64 -9.68
N PHE A 174 2.60 0.78 -10.70
CA PHE A 174 3.48 -0.38 -10.53
C PHE A 174 4.88 0.09 -10.07
N MET A 175 5.29 -0.36 -8.89
CA MET A 175 6.60 -0.06 -8.34
C MET A 175 7.58 -1.18 -8.69
N TRP A 176 8.77 -0.80 -9.15
CA TRP A 176 9.83 -1.75 -9.44
C TRP A 176 11.06 -1.46 -8.60
N ASP A 177 11.84 -2.51 -8.34
CA ASP A 177 13.11 -2.41 -7.65
C ASP A 177 14.10 -3.45 -8.19
N SER A 178 15.37 -3.07 -8.31
CA SER A 178 16.41 -3.94 -8.87
C SER A 178 16.73 -5.15 -7.99
N SER A 179 16.46 -5.08 -6.67
CA SER A 179 16.62 -6.23 -5.77
C SER A 179 15.53 -7.30 -5.97
N ARG A 180 14.42 -6.94 -6.63
CA ARG A 180 13.30 -7.83 -6.92
C ARG A 180 13.34 -8.26 -8.37
N GLY A 181 14.17 -9.27 -8.67
CA GLY A 181 14.45 -9.74 -10.04
C GLY A 181 13.22 -10.06 -10.91
N PHE A 182 12.08 -10.42 -10.32
CA PHE A 182 10.83 -10.65 -11.06
C PHE A 182 10.12 -9.34 -11.51
N THR A 183 10.37 -8.21 -10.84
CA THR A 183 9.72 -6.92 -11.16
C THR A 183 10.35 -6.21 -12.36
N VAL A 184 11.62 -6.49 -12.64
CA VAL A 184 12.41 -5.80 -13.69
C VAL A 184 11.90 -6.13 -15.12
N PRO A 185 11.65 -7.40 -15.51
CA PRO A 185 11.11 -7.69 -16.84
C PRO A 185 9.72 -7.09 -17.07
N LEU A 186 8.87 -7.07 -16.02
CA LEU A 186 7.52 -6.50 -16.12
C LEU A 186 7.56 -4.97 -16.20
N ALA A 187 8.46 -4.31 -15.47
CA ALA A 187 8.70 -2.88 -15.56
C ALA A 187 9.22 -2.46 -16.95
N ALA A 188 10.13 -3.25 -17.54
CA ALA A 188 10.66 -2.99 -18.88
C ALA A 188 9.55 -3.07 -19.96
N ALA A 189 8.70 -4.10 -19.89
CA ALA A 189 7.59 -4.27 -20.80
C ALA A 189 6.55 -3.13 -20.69
N THR A 190 6.18 -2.75 -19.47
CA THR A 190 5.23 -1.66 -19.23
C THR A 190 5.81 -0.28 -19.54
N GLY A 191 7.09 -0.05 -19.23
CA GLY A 191 7.80 1.18 -19.58
C GLY A 191 7.90 1.41 -21.10
N ALA A 192 8.25 0.37 -21.86
CA ALA A 192 8.29 0.44 -23.32
C ALA A 192 6.90 0.75 -23.91
N ALA A 193 5.85 0.12 -23.38
CA ALA A 193 4.48 0.39 -23.78
C ALA A 193 4.07 1.86 -23.51
N ALA A 194 4.39 2.38 -22.33
CA ALA A 194 4.11 3.77 -21.97
C ALA A 194 4.83 4.79 -22.89
N LEU A 195 6.09 4.54 -23.23
CA LEU A 195 6.86 5.38 -24.16
C LEU A 195 6.24 5.41 -25.57
N VAL A 196 5.83 4.25 -26.09
CA VAL A 196 5.17 4.15 -27.40
C VAL A 196 3.84 4.92 -27.39
N ASN A 197 3.03 4.81 -26.34
CA ASN A 197 1.78 5.56 -26.24
C ASN A 197 2.02 7.08 -26.14
N GLY A 198 3.05 7.51 -25.41
CA GLY A 198 3.46 8.91 -25.34
C GLY A 198 3.85 9.47 -26.70
N ALA A 199 4.59 8.71 -27.51
CA ALA A 199 5.04 9.12 -28.84
C ALA A 199 3.88 9.25 -29.86
N VAL A 200 2.80 8.48 -29.72
CA VAL A 200 1.60 8.61 -30.58
C VAL A 200 0.52 9.51 -30.00
N GLY A 201 0.85 10.37 -29.01
CA GLY A 201 -0.06 11.35 -28.44
C GLY A 201 -1.25 10.73 -27.71
N GLY A 202 -1.06 9.58 -27.05
CA GLY A 202 -2.11 8.93 -26.25
C GLY A 202 -3.20 8.22 -27.08
N ARG A 203 -3.04 8.10 -28.41
CA ARG A 203 -4.03 7.48 -29.31
C ARG A 203 -4.19 5.97 -29.15
N LEU A 204 -3.29 5.30 -28.42
CA LEU A 204 -3.36 3.86 -28.12
C LEU A 204 -3.87 3.56 -26.71
N THR A 205 -4.30 4.59 -25.95
CA THR A 205 -4.85 4.43 -24.58
C THR A 205 -6.05 3.48 -24.53
N TRP A 206 -6.85 3.41 -25.59
CA TRP A 206 -7.99 2.49 -25.68
C TRP A 206 -7.59 1.01 -25.86
N LEU A 207 -6.42 0.74 -26.45
CA LEU A 207 -5.90 -0.62 -26.70
C LEU A 207 -5.06 -1.14 -25.51
N MET A 208 -4.45 -0.23 -24.74
CA MET A 208 -3.60 -0.55 -23.57
C MET A 208 -4.39 -0.89 -22.29
N GLY A 209 -5.72 -0.69 -22.29
CA GLY A 209 -6.48 -0.61 -21.04
C GLY A 209 -5.90 0.44 -20.09
N ALA A 210 -6.21 0.38 -18.80
CA ALA A 210 -5.63 1.29 -17.79
C ALA A 210 -4.07 1.20 -17.67
N GLY A 211 -3.41 0.34 -18.45
CA GLY A 211 -1.96 0.06 -18.48
C GLY A 211 -1.02 1.15 -19.04
N GLY A 212 -1.44 2.41 -19.11
CA GLY A 212 -0.62 3.52 -19.62
C GLY A 212 0.20 4.27 -18.56
N THR A 213 0.16 3.85 -17.29
CA THR A 213 0.84 4.54 -16.20
C THR A 213 2.29 4.09 -16.08
N LYS A 214 3.22 5.06 -16.15
CA LYS A 214 4.66 4.84 -16.04
C LYS A 214 4.99 4.13 -14.72
N PRO A 215 5.68 2.97 -14.73
CA PRO A 215 6.21 2.37 -13.52
C PRO A 215 7.18 3.31 -12.80
N LEU A 216 7.10 3.36 -11.47
CA LEU A 216 8.01 4.16 -10.66
C LEU A 216 8.98 3.26 -9.90
N LYS A 217 10.19 3.77 -9.64
CA LYS A 217 11.12 3.09 -8.75
C LYS A 217 10.58 3.16 -7.32
N ALA A 218 10.68 2.08 -6.55
CA ALA A 218 10.21 2.06 -5.17
C ALA A 218 10.85 3.16 -4.31
N ASP A 219 12.16 3.39 -4.48
CA ASP A 219 12.89 4.46 -3.79
C ASP A 219 12.29 5.85 -4.06
N LEU A 220 11.91 6.14 -5.32
CA LEU A 220 11.31 7.43 -5.70
C LEU A 220 9.96 7.64 -5.00
N VAL A 221 9.14 6.59 -4.89
CA VAL A 221 7.88 6.66 -4.13
C VAL A 221 8.18 6.85 -2.64
N GLY A 222 9.22 6.20 -2.11
CA GLY A 222 9.69 6.39 -0.74
C GLY A 222 10.09 7.85 -0.44
N GLU A 223 10.90 8.45 -1.31
CA GLU A 223 11.30 9.86 -1.22
C GLU A 223 10.08 10.79 -1.23
N ALA A 224 9.11 10.54 -2.12
CA ALA A 224 7.87 11.30 -2.18
C ALA A 224 7.04 11.18 -0.89
N VAL A 225 7.01 10.00 -0.26
CA VAL A 225 6.31 9.76 1.00
C VAL A 225 6.97 10.52 2.15
N VAL A 226 8.31 10.54 2.21
CA VAL A 226 9.05 11.32 3.22
C VAL A 226 8.77 12.81 3.06
N GLU A 227 8.85 13.34 1.83
CA GLU A 227 8.51 14.75 1.57
C GLU A 227 7.04 15.06 1.90
N ALA A 228 6.11 14.14 1.60
CA ALA A 228 4.70 14.33 1.97
C ALA A 228 4.49 14.33 3.49
N ALA A 229 5.27 13.56 4.24
CA ALA A 229 5.25 13.56 5.70
C ALA A 229 5.81 14.87 6.26
N GLU A 230 7.01 15.27 5.83
CA GLU A 230 7.74 16.44 6.36
C GLU A 230 7.23 17.79 5.85
N GLY A 231 6.86 17.88 4.57
CA GLY A 231 6.61 19.15 3.89
C GLY A 231 5.30 19.83 4.28
N GLY A 232 4.37 19.13 4.93
CA GLY A 232 3.09 19.68 5.42
C GLY A 232 2.08 20.10 4.34
N GLU A 233 2.52 20.28 3.09
CA GLU A 233 1.72 20.81 1.97
C GLU A 233 0.80 19.76 1.33
N ALA A 234 1.23 18.50 1.25
CA ALA A 234 0.47 17.45 0.60
C ALA A 234 -0.77 17.05 1.42
N ARG A 235 -1.92 16.95 0.76
CA ARG A 235 -3.20 16.50 1.33
C ARG A 235 -4.06 15.84 0.26
N GLY A 236 -4.77 14.78 0.64
CA GLY A 236 -5.68 14.05 -0.24
C GLY A 236 -4.94 13.14 -1.23
N PRO A 237 -5.58 12.79 -2.36
CA PRO A 237 -4.98 11.97 -3.39
C PRO A 237 -3.71 12.61 -3.98
N VAL A 238 -2.66 11.81 -4.10
CA VAL A 238 -1.40 12.17 -4.77
C VAL A 238 -1.20 11.21 -5.94
N GLU A 239 -1.34 11.74 -7.16
CA GLU A 239 -1.20 10.99 -8.41
C GLU A 239 0.26 10.92 -8.89
N VAL A 240 0.54 10.07 -9.87
CA VAL A 240 1.89 9.80 -10.40
C VAL A 240 2.75 11.06 -10.63
N PRO A 241 2.26 12.13 -11.30
CA PRO A 241 3.08 13.32 -11.52
C PRO A 241 3.43 14.08 -10.23
N GLU A 242 2.53 14.08 -9.25
CA GLU A 242 2.73 14.72 -7.95
C GLU A 242 3.72 13.92 -7.10
N ILE A 243 3.70 12.58 -7.21
CA ILE A 243 4.72 11.70 -6.61
C ILE A 243 6.12 12.08 -7.14
N GLU A 244 6.29 12.18 -8.46
CA GLU A 244 7.58 12.57 -9.06
C GLU A 244 8.02 13.97 -8.63
N THR A 245 7.07 14.90 -8.48
CA THR A 245 7.33 16.28 -8.02
C THR A 245 7.81 16.30 -6.56
N LEU A 246 7.14 15.56 -5.67
CA LEU A 246 7.52 15.44 -4.27
C LEU A 246 8.91 14.78 -4.11
N ALA A 247 9.17 13.70 -4.85
CA ALA A 247 10.49 13.07 -4.83
C ALA A 247 11.60 14.03 -5.29
N THR A 248 11.35 14.79 -6.36
CA THR A 248 12.30 15.81 -6.85
C THR A 248 12.54 16.90 -5.80
N LYS A 249 11.48 17.33 -5.09
CA LYS A 249 11.58 18.32 -4.00
C LYS A 249 12.43 17.79 -2.84
N HIS A 250 12.21 16.55 -2.43
CA HIS A 250 13.01 15.87 -1.40
C HIS A 250 14.49 15.84 -1.77
N TRP A 251 14.80 15.39 -2.98
CA TRP A 251 16.16 15.28 -3.49
C TRP A 251 16.88 16.63 -3.47
N ARG A 252 16.21 17.71 -3.91
CA ARG A 252 16.78 19.07 -3.87
C ARG A 252 17.07 19.54 -2.45
N ARG A 253 16.22 19.20 -1.48
CA ARG A 253 16.40 19.55 -0.06
C ARG A 253 17.65 18.91 0.54
N ASN A 254 17.95 17.66 0.17
CA ASN A 254 19.08 16.90 0.71
C ASN A 254 20.40 17.14 -0.02
N MET A 255 20.41 17.94 -1.10
CA MET A 255 21.62 18.35 -1.81
C MET A 255 22.24 19.65 -1.31
N LEU A 256 21.52 20.38 -0.46
CA LEU A 256 21.97 21.62 0.20
C LEU A 256 22.44 21.30 1.62
#